data_AF-W4JQY1-F1
#
_entry.id   AF-W4JQY1-F1
#
_cell.length_a   1.000
_cell.length_b   1.000
_cell.length_c   1.000
_cell.angle_alpha   90.00
_cell.angle_beta   90.00
_cell.angle_gamma   90.00
#
_symmetry.space_group_name_H-M   'P 1'
#
loop_
_entity.id
_entity.type
_entity.pdbx_description
1 polymer ?
#
loop_
_entity_poly.entity_id
_entity_poly.type
_entity_poly.pdbx_seq_one_letter_code
_entity_poly.pdbx_strand_id
1 'polypeptide(L)'
;VCTIATSASYHHRVARRKPFLLPAAIWKCLIWAKENITRDWNEVRLGHRRVMRLPGEEFLSMNIQPTFKSGCKSIMVWGCIAYSVKGPLIKLEFLPTTMSKKGQR
;
A
#
# COMPACT_ATOMS: atom_id res chain seq x y z
N VAL A 1 -4.98 37.31 -1.95
CA VAL A 1 -5.08 36.31 -3.03
C VAL A 1 -4.64 36.98 -4.32
N CYS A 2 -3.69 36.41 -5.08
CA CYS A 2 -3.22 37.03 -6.33
C CYS A 2 -4.35 37.02 -7.37
N THR A 3 -4.87 38.18 -7.73
CA THR A 3 -6.03 38.35 -8.60
C THR A 3 -5.76 37.89 -10.02
N ILE A 4 -4.54 38.14 -10.53
CA ILE A 4 -4.06 37.74 -11.86
C ILE A 4 -4.08 36.21 -12.03
N ALA A 5 -3.60 35.46 -11.02
CA ALA A 5 -3.59 34.01 -11.07
C ALA A 5 -5.02 33.43 -11.00
N THR A 6 -5.89 34.07 -10.22
CA THR A 6 -7.29 33.64 -10.04
C THR A 6 -8.12 33.89 -11.30
N SER A 7 -7.93 35.01 -11.99
CA SER A 7 -8.58 35.29 -13.28
C SER A 7 -8.14 34.31 -14.39
N ALA A 8 -6.95 33.74 -14.26
CA ALA A 8 -6.44 32.67 -15.13
C ALA A 8 -6.79 31.25 -14.61
N SER A 9 -7.72 31.12 -13.65
CA SER A 9 -8.19 29.84 -13.07
C SER A 9 -7.12 29.01 -12.34
N TYR A 10 -6.04 29.63 -11.88
CA TYR A 10 -5.09 28.97 -11.00
C TYR A 10 -5.55 29.03 -9.55
N HIS A 11 -5.50 27.88 -8.86
CA HIS A 11 -5.86 27.77 -7.45
C HIS A 11 -4.65 27.35 -6.62
N HIS A 12 -4.50 27.94 -5.43
CA HIS A 12 -3.51 27.49 -4.47
C HIS A 12 -3.88 26.09 -3.97
N ARG A 13 -2.98 25.12 -4.16
CA ARG A 13 -3.12 23.75 -3.68
C ARG A 13 -1.85 23.33 -2.95
N VAL A 14 -2.01 22.55 -1.88
CA VAL A 14 -0.88 21.92 -1.18
C VAL A 14 -0.39 20.72 -2.00
N ALA A 15 0.93 20.62 -2.21
CA ALA A 15 1.53 19.50 -2.93
C ALA A 15 1.27 18.16 -2.20
N ARG A 16 1.00 17.10 -2.96
CA ARG A 16 0.82 15.75 -2.41
C ARG A 16 2.17 15.19 -1.95
N ARG A 17 2.21 14.59 -0.76
CA ARG A 17 3.38 13.83 -0.29
C ARG A 17 3.52 12.57 -1.16
N LYS A 18 4.66 12.43 -1.84
CA LYS A 18 5.02 11.26 -2.65
C LYS A 18 6.37 10.73 -2.18
N PRO A 19 6.61 9.41 -2.25
CA PRO A 19 7.95 8.88 -2.00
C PRO A 19 8.93 9.49 -3.00
N PHE A 20 10.15 9.76 -2.54
CA PHE A 20 11.22 10.20 -3.42
C PHE A 20 11.66 9.02 -4.29
N LEU A 21 11.58 9.19 -5.61
CA LEU A 21 11.97 8.16 -6.57
C LEU A 21 13.25 8.59 -7.27
N LEU A 22 14.22 7.69 -7.33
CA LEU A 22 15.40 7.89 -8.17
C LEU A 22 15.00 7.94 -9.65
N PRO A 23 15.67 8.74 -10.50
CA PRO A 23 15.36 8.80 -11.93
C PRO A 23 15.33 7.43 -12.61
N ALA A 24 16.23 6.52 -12.23
CA ALA A 24 16.25 5.15 -12.73
C ALA A 24 15.01 4.33 -12.33
N ALA A 25 14.46 4.54 -11.13
CA ALA A 25 13.23 3.87 -10.69
C ALA A 25 12.03 4.38 -11.48
N ILE A 26 11.97 5.68 -11.77
CA ILE A 26 10.93 6.28 -12.63
C ILE A 26 10.96 5.65 -14.02
N TRP A 27 12.16 5.55 -14.62
CA TRP A 27 12.33 4.91 -15.93
C TRP A 27 11.85 3.46 -15.94
N LYS A 28 12.23 2.67 -14.93
CA LYS A 28 11.77 1.26 -14.81
C LYS A 28 10.26 1.16 -14.67
N CYS A 29 9.64 2.01 -13.86
CA CYS A 29 8.18 2.06 -13.71
C CYS A 29 7.48 2.40 -15.04
N LEU A 30 8.02 3.36 -15.80
CA LEU A 30 7.45 3.76 -17.09
C LEU A 30 7.58 2.65 -18.15
N ILE A 31 8.73 1.99 -18.22
CA ILE A 31 8.95 0.86 -19.13
C ILE A 31 7.97 -0.26 -18.80
N TRP A 32 7.93 -0.68 -17.53
CA TRP A 32 7.00 -1.72 -17.07
C TRP A 32 5.53 -1.38 -17.37
N ALA A 33 5.12 -0.12 -17.16
CA ALA A 33 3.76 0.32 -17.45
C ALA A 33 3.44 0.26 -18.95
N LYS A 34 4.38 0.63 -19.83
CA LYS A 34 4.21 0.53 -21.28
C LYS A 34 4.10 -0.92 -21.74
N GLU A 35 4.94 -1.79 -21.21
CA GLU A 35 4.96 -3.23 -21.55
C GLU A 35 3.68 -3.96 -21.10
N ASN A 36 3.06 -3.52 -20.00
CA ASN A 36 1.89 -4.18 -19.42
C ASN A 36 0.58 -3.44 -19.72
N ILE A 37 0.55 -2.48 -20.66
CA ILE A 37 -0.64 -1.68 -20.95
C ILE A 37 -1.81 -2.53 -21.48
N THR A 38 -1.52 -3.57 -22.25
CA THR A 38 -2.50 -4.52 -22.81
C THR A 38 -2.61 -5.80 -22.00
N ARG A 39 -1.98 -5.88 -20.82
CA ARG A 39 -1.97 -7.09 -20.01
C ARG A 39 -3.37 -7.39 -19.49
N ASP A 40 -3.76 -8.67 -19.52
CA ASP A 40 -4.95 -9.12 -18.82
C ASP A 40 -4.70 -9.10 -17.30
N TRP A 41 -5.41 -8.22 -16.60
CA TRP A 41 -5.29 -8.04 -15.16
C TRP A 41 -6.11 -9.08 -14.37
N ASN A 42 -6.91 -9.93 -15.01
CA ASN A 42 -7.59 -11.05 -14.34
C ASN A 42 -6.60 -12.12 -13.83
N GLU A 43 -5.40 -12.18 -14.40
CA GLU A 43 -4.33 -13.03 -13.84
C GLU A 43 -3.65 -12.40 -12.62
N VAL A 44 -3.78 -11.08 -12.48
CA VAL A 44 -3.11 -10.29 -11.43
C VAL A 44 -4.08 -10.05 -10.29
N ARG A 45 -3.55 -10.18 -9.08
CA ARG A 45 -4.36 -10.59 -7.98
C ARG A 45 -4.24 -9.62 -6.77
N LEU A 46 -5.25 -8.76 -6.52
CA LEU A 46 -5.25 -7.74 -5.44
C LEU A 46 -6.67 -7.52 -4.87
N GLY A 47 -6.88 -7.46 -3.55
CA GLY A 47 -8.23 -7.22 -3.00
C GLY A 47 -8.35 -6.77 -1.53
N HIS A 48 -9.21 -5.78 -1.30
CA HIS A 48 -9.70 -5.29 0.00
C HIS A 48 -11.16 -5.75 0.25
N ARG A 49 -11.56 -5.92 1.52
CA ARG A 49 -12.91 -6.36 1.90
C ARG A 49 -13.89 -5.17 1.92
N ARG A 50 -15.00 -5.28 1.19
CA ARG A 50 -16.14 -4.33 1.25
C ARG A 50 -17.20 -4.85 2.24
N VAL A 51 -17.86 -3.95 2.97
CA VAL A 51 -18.95 -4.27 3.91
C VAL A 51 -20.12 -3.29 3.68
N MET A 52 -21.35 -3.79 3.75
CA MET A 52 -22.59 -2.99 3.70
C MET A 52 -23.05 -2.70 5.14
N ARG A 53 -23.33 -1.44 5.49
CA ARG A 53 -23.75 -1.02 6.84
C ARG A 53 -24.65 0.23 6.81
N LEU A 54 -25.46 0.43 7.84
CA LEU A 54 -26.27 1.64 8.03
C LEU A 54 -25.45 2.80 8.66
N PRO A 55 -25.90 4.07 8.56
CA PRO A 55 -25.26 5.20 9.22
C PRO A 55 -25.21 4.98 10.74
N GLY A 56 -24.00 5.04 11.33
CA GLY A 56 -23.77 4.82 12.77
C GLY A 56 -23.29 3.41 13.15
N GLU A 57 -23.40 2.43 12.25
CA GLU A 57 -22.94 1.04 12.49
C GLU A 57 -21.45 0.84 12.20
N GLU A 58 -20.69 1.93 12.22
CA GLU A 58 -19.33 1.96 11.69
C GLU A 58 -18.35 1.14 12.51
N PHE A 59 -18.64 1.02 13.80
CA PHE A 59 -17.78 0.39 14.79
C PHE A 59 -18.28 -0.99 15.26
N LEU A 60 -19.26 -1.57 14.56
CA LEU A 60 -19.65 -2.96 14.86
C LEU A 60 -18.51 -3.89 14.46
N SER A 61 -18.25 -4.92 15.27
CA SER A 61 -17.15 -5.88 15.06
C SER A 61 -17.21 -6.58 13.69
N MET A 62 -18.41 -6.76 13.16
CA MET A 62 -18.68 -7.30 11.82
C MET A 62 -18.32 -6.34 10.68
N ASN A 63 -18.25 -5.04 10.96
CA ASN A 63 -18.03 -3.94 10.00
C ASN A 63 -16.63 -3.30 10.10
N ILE A 64 -15.88 -3.62 11.17
CA ILE A 64 -14.50 -3.16 11.35
C ILE A 64 -13.55 -4.16 10.70
N GLN A 65 -12.68 -3.68 9.81
CA GLN A 65 -11.49 -4.43 9.42
C GLN A 65 -10.41 -4.21 10.49
N PRO A 66 -9.95 -5.24 11.21
CA PRO A 66 -8.92 -5.09 12.22
C PRO A 66 -7.67 -4.47 11.59
N THR A 67 -7.28 -3.29 12.06
CA THR A 67 -6.05 -2.62 11.64
C THR A 67 -5.13 -2.51 12.84
N PHE A 68 -3.96 -3.14 12.72
CA PHE A 68 -2.98 -3.25 13.79
C PHE A 68 -2.09 -2.00 13.85
N LYS A 69 -2.04 -1.37 15.02
CA LYS A 69 -0.97 -0.43 15.40
C LYS A 69 -0.23 -1.07 16.58
N SER A 70 1.01 -1.53 16.40
CA SER A 70 1.84 -1.91 17.56
C SER A 70 3.35 -1.83 17.31
N GLY A 71 4.11 -1.78 18.42
CA GLY A 71 5.56 -1.99 18.49
C GLY A 71 5.98 -3.45 18.78
N CYS A 72 5.25 -4.45 18.30
CA CYS A 72 5.52 -5.88 18.54
C CYS A 72 6.32 -6.57 17.42
N LYS A 73 6.91 -7.73 17.77
CA LYS A 73 7.56 -8.69 16.86
C LYS A 73 6.72 -8.92 15.61
N SER A 74 7.27 -8.58 14.45
CA SER A 74 6.63 -8.77 13.16
C SER A 74 6.75 -10.23 12.71
N ILE A 75 5.64 -10.86 12.36
CA ILE A 75 5.65 -12.11 11.58
C ILE A 75 5.68 -11.71 10.12
N MET A 76 6.73 -12.12 9.41
CA MET A 76 6.83 -11.93 7.97
C MET A 76 6.19 -13.13 7.28
N VAL A 77 5.41 -12.82 6.26
CA VAL A 77 4.60 -13.80 5.55
C VAL A 77 4.68 -13.48 4.07
N TRP A 78 4.92 -14.49 3.25
CA TRP A 78 4.77 -14.41 1.81
C TRP A 78 3.39 -14.93 1.44
N GLY A 79 2.65 -14.17 0.65
CA GLY A 79 1.32 -14.56 0.21
C GLY A 79 1.07 -14.13 -1.23
N CYS A 80 0.31 -14.95 -1.94
CA CYS A 80 -0.18 -14.64 -3.28
C CYS A 80 -1.72 -14.66 -3.23
N ILE A 81 -2.39 -13.53 -3.43
CA ILE A 81 -3.85 -13.44 -3.68
C ILE A 81 -4.13 -13.64 -5.17
N ALA A 82 -5.40 -13.96 -5.65
CA ALA A 82 -6.24 -14.04 -6.95
C ALA A 82 -6.94 -12.83 -7.54
N TYR A 83 -7.26 -12.85 -8.84
CA TYR A 83 -8.67 -12.69 -9.20
C TYR A 83 -9.51 -13.86 -8.68
N SER A 84 -10.27 -13.63 -7.60
CA SER A 84 -11.22 -14.57 -7.00
C SER A 84 -10.66 -15.78 -6.24
N VAL A 85 -9.35 -16.06 -6.24
CA VAL A 85 -8.75 -17.17 -5.45
C VAL A 85 -7.81 -16.64 -4.35
N LYS A 86 -7.68 -17.30 -3.21
CA LYS A 86 -6.59 -17.01 -2.24
C LYS A 86 -5.51 -18.08 -2.42
N GLY A 87 -4.28 -17.67 -2.67
CA GLY A 87 -3.14 -18.59 -2.80
C GLY A 87 -2.52 -18.89 -1.43
N PRO A 88 -1.44 -19.68 -1.39
CA PRO A 88 -0.81 -20.07 -0.15
C PRO A 88 -0.28 -18.85 0.60
N LEU A 89 -0.39 -18.91 1.93
CA LEU A 89 0.14 -17.93 2.86
C LEU A 89 1.23 -18.62 3.67
N ILE A 90 2.49 -18.33 3.35
CA ILE A 90 3.67 -18.99 3.89
C ILE A 90 4.30 -18.08 4.94
N LYS A 91 4.36 -18.55 6.18
CA LYS A 91 5.11 -17.86 7.23
C LYS A 91 6.60 -18.00 6.93
N LEU A 92 7.29 -16.87 6.84
CA LEU A 92 8.74 -16.84 6.71
C LEU A 92 9.34 -16.85 8.10
N GLU A 93 9.99 -17.96 8.47
CA GLU A 93 10.75 -18.02 9.71
C GLU A 93 12.06 -17.27 9.52
N PHE A 94 12.29 -16.28 10.39
CA PHE A 94 13.59 -15.63 10.51
C PHE A 94 14.31 -16.27 11.68
N LEU A 95 15.60 -16.58 11.49
CA LEU A 95 16.46 -16.86 12.63
C LEU A 95 16.37 -15.66 13.58
N PRO A 96 16.20 -15.88 14.89
CA PRO A 96 16.18 -14.79 15.84
C PRO A 96 17.44 -13.96 15.61
N THR A 97 17.29 -12.65 15.45
CA THR A 97 18.44 -11.75 15.38
C THR A 97 19.24 -12.00 16.64
N THR A 98 20.37 -12.70 16.51
CA THR A 98 21.29 -12.90 17.63
C THR A 98 21.71 -11.49 18.00
N MET A 99 21.17 -10.96 19.09
CA MET A 99 21.65 -9.69 19.61
C MET A 99 23.11 -9.93 19.96
N SER A 100 24.02 -9.48 19.09
CA SER A 100 25.42 -9.44 19.41
C SER A 100 25.54 -8.64 20.70
N LYS A 101 26.28 -9.16 21.70
CA LYS A 101 26.49 -8.53 23.02
C LYS A 101 27.12 -7.13 22.94
N LYS A 102 27.41 -6.62 21.76
CA LYS A 102 27.83 -5.25 21.53
C LYS A 102 26.65 -4.46 20.97
N GLY A 103 25.88 -3.86 21.87
CA GLY A 103 25.14 -2.67 21.51
C GLY A 103 26.15 -1.63 21.03
N GLN A 104 26.02 -1.17 19.79
CA GLN A 104 26.70 0.03 19.34
C GLN A 104 25.92 0.72 18.21
N ARG A 105 25.44 1.92 18.60
CA ARG A 105 25.02 3.11 17.86
C ARG A 105 23.74 3.05 17.03
#